data_AF-A0A9X2IVH7-F1
#
_entry.id   AF-A0A9X2IVH7-F1
#
_cell.length_a   1.000
_cell.length_b   1.000
_cell.length_c   1.000
_cell.angle_alpha   90.00
_cell.angle_beta   90.00
_cell.angle_gamma   90.00
#
_symmetry.space_group_name_H-M   'P 1'
#
loop_
_entity.id
_entity.type
_entity.pdbx_description
1 polymer ?
#
loop_
_entity_poly.entity_id
_entity_poly.type
_entity_poly.pdbx_seq_one_letter_code
_entity_poly.pdbx_strand_id
1 'polypeptide(L)'
;MTDPLSGSMMIEGRVSRRASGELRIEFRSGPGDPIAVAEREESVATGRRFPISLGRTKSRGDTHVLTYSDGYRVRIESSRDEPTVLKTATGTRVGLILVTDTATAISITAGTICHFVPHPEEPRTGDVFRLLILDVFGAELGRLSLIRSPEGWGRRGDELADNHLWWDRAGDTLPVPILGTRLAVGRRLDRDERDALLAACVDIALGLRPYITELKCLDG
;
A
#
# COMPACT_ATOMS: atom_id res chain seq x y z
N MET A 1 -6.47 -26.75 -20.53
CA MET A 1 -6.33 -25.36 -21.03
C MET A 1 -7.36 -24.57 -20.25
N THR A 2 -6.96 -24.04 -19.11
CA THR A 2 -7.86 -23.39 -18.15
C THR A 2 -8.07 -21.96 -18.63
N ASP A 3 -9.33 -21.54 -18.79
CA ASP A 3 -9.67 -20.15 -19.10
C ASP A 3 -8.95 -19.21 -18.12
N PRO A 4 -8.37 -18.09 -18.56
CA PRO A 4 -7.97 -17.05 -17.65
C PRO A 4 -9.22 -16.59 -16.89
N LEU A 5 -9.20 -16.68 -15.56
CA LEU A 5 -10.27 -16.20 -14.68
C LEU A 5 -10.57 -14.75 -15.08
N SER A 6 -11.66 -14.53 -15.81
CA SER A 6 -12.02 -13.26 -16.46
C SER A 6 -12.44 -12.15 -15.47
N GLY A 7 -11.93 -12.19 -14.24
CA GLY A 7 -12.12 -11.22 -13.18
C GLY A 7 -10.90 -10.98 -12.29
N SER A 8 -9.76 -11.67 -12.51
CA SER A 8 -8.53 -11.41 -11.76
C SER A 8 -7.94 -10.04 -12.11
N MET A 9 -7.43 -9.33 -11.11
CA MET A 9 -6.83 -8.01 -11.26
C MET A 9 -5.41 -8.00 -10.66
N MET A 10 -4.48 -7.37 -11.37
CA MET A 10 -3.16 -7.04 -10.88
C MET A 10 -3.00 -5.51 -10.82
N ILE A 11 -2.52 -4.99 -9.69
CA ILE A 11 -2.14 -3.58 -9.55
C ILE A 11 -0.68 -3.53 -9.07
N GLU A 12 0.18 -2.88 -9.84
CA GLU A 12 1.55 -2.59 -9.45
C GLU A 12 1.65 -1.14 -8.96
N GLY A 13 2.24 -0.97 -7.79
CA GLY A 13 2.59 0.32 -7.19
C GLY A 13 4.09 0.55 -7.27
N ARG A 14 4.55 1.59 -7.99
CA ARG A 14 5.97 1.89 -8.14
C ARG A 14 6.38 3.12 -7.35
N VAL A 15 7.31 2.94 -6.42
CA VAL A 15 7.91 4.07 -5.70
C VAL A 15 8.88 4.77 -6.63
N SER A 16 8.75 6.09 -6.70
CA SER A 16 9.68 6.98 -7.40
C SER A 16 9.90 8.24 -6.56
N ARG A 17 10.86 9.06 -6.98
CA ARG A 17 11.15 10.34 -6.33
C ARG A 17 10.66 11.47 -7.23
N ARG A 18 9.97 12.45 -6.66
CA ARG A 18 9.64 13.72 -7.33
C ARG A 18 10.91 14.52 -7.56
N ALA A 19 10.83 15.49 -8.47
CA ALA A 19 11.88 16.50 -8.64
C ALA A 19 12.17 17.28 -7.33
N SER A 20 11.15 17.44 -6.45
CA SER A 20 11.29 18.02 -5.11
C SER A 20 12.06 17.14 -4.12
N GLY A 21 12.35 15.88 -4.49
CA GLY A 21 13.02 14.91 -3.63
C GLY A 21 12.08 14.05 -2.80
N GLU A 22 10.78 14.33 -2.78
CA GLU A 22 9.78 13.55 -2.03
C GLU A 22 9.45 12.22 -2.70
N LEU A 23 9.13 11.20 -1.91
CA LEU A 23 8.69 9.92 -2.43
C LEU A 23 7.23 9.99 -2.88
N ARG A 24 6.94 9.29 -3.97
CA ARG A 24 5.59 9.05 -4.47
C ARG A 24 5.46 7.59 -4.90
N ILE A 25 4.24 7.08 -4.93
CA ILE A 25 3.93 5.76 -5.50
C ILE A 25 2.86 5.90 -6.57
N GLU A 26 3.13 5.37 -7.77
CA GLU A 26 2.18 5.32 -8.89
C GLU A 26 1.59 3.93 -9.00
N PHE A 27 0.26 3.83 -8.99
CA PHE A 27 -0.49 2.58 -9.12
C PHE A 27 -1.03 2.39 -10.51
N ARG A 28 -0.96 1.16 -10.99
CA ARG A 28 -0.99 0.85 -12.41
C ARG A 28 -1.59 -0.56 -12.57
N SER A 29 -2.63 -0.74 -13.41
CA SER A 29 -3.30 -2.04 -13.62
C SER A 29 -3.20 -2.61 -15.05
N GLY A 30 -2.49 -1.91 -15.94
CA GLY A 30 -2.17 -2.32 -17.30
C GLY A 30 -1.43 -1.17 -18.01
N PRO A 31 -0.88 -1.40 -19.22
CA PRO A 31 -0.18 -0.36 -19.96
C PRO A 31 -1.03 0.92 -20.09
N GLY A 32 -0.40 2.08 -19.94
CA GLY A 32 -1.08 3.37 -20.01
C GLY A 32 -0.86 4.24 -18.78
N ASP A 33 -1.82 5.12 -18.50
CA ASP A 33 -1.75 6.06 -17.39
C ASP A 33 -1.99 5.39 -16.03
N PRO A 34 -1.41 5.92 -14.94
CA PRO A 34 -1.68 5.44 -13.60
C PRO A 34 -3.17 5.50 -13.24
N ILE A 35 -3.67 4.46 -12.58
CA ILE A 35 -5.04 4.45 -12.03
C ILE A 35 -5.15 5.28 -10.75
N ALA A 36 -4.04 5.44 -10.03
CA ALA A 36 -3.91 6.30 -8.87
C ALA A 36 -2.45 6.68 -8.61
N VAL A 37 -2.23 7.79 -7.92
CA VAL A 37 -0.92 8.27 -7.47
C VAL A 37 -1.03 8.68 -6.02
N ALA A 38 -0.11 8.23 -5.18
CA ALA A 38 -0.02 8.68 -3.80
C ALA A 38 1.29 9.43 -3.54
N GLU A 39 1.16 10.57 -2.88
CA GLU A 39 2.27 11.46 -2.52
C GLU A 39 2.09 11.91 -1.07
N ARG A 40 3.17 12.41 -0.46
CA ARG A 40 3.07 13.06 0.85
C ARG A 40 2.18 14.29 0.70
N GLU A 41 1.29 14.49 1.68
CA GLU A 41 0.58 15.75 1.75
C GLU A 41 1.55 16.87 2.10
N GLU A 42 1.71 17.83 1.19
CA GLU A 42 2.37 19.08 1.52
C GLU A 42 1.58 19.75 2.65
N SER A 43 2.22 19.90 3.81
CA SER A 43 1.62 20.65 4.91
C SER A 43 1.46 22.09 4.45
N VAL A 44 0.24 22.48 4.07
CA VAL A 44 -0.09 23.90 3.88
C VAL A 44 0.19 24.55 5.23
N ALA A 45 1.29 25.32 5.30
CA ALA A 45 1.63 26.12 6.45
C ALA A 45 0.56 27.22 6.62
N THR A 46 -0.61 26.83 7.11
CA THR A 46 -1.66 27.74 7.55
C THR A 46 -1.22 28.33 8.87
N GLY A 47 -0.34 29.33 8.80
CA GLY A 47 -0.37 30.58 9.58
C GLY A 47 -0.67 30.56 11.08
N ARG A 48 -0.54 29.43 11.79
CA ARG A 48 -0.78 29.35 13.23
C ARG A 48 0.48 28.86 13.92
N ARG A 49 1.31 29.84 14.33
CA ARG A 49 2.30 29.70 15.40
C ARG A 49 1.56 29.22 16.65
N PHE A 50 1.44 27.91 16.83
CA PHE A 50 1.15 27.37 18.16
C PHE A 50 2.47 27.30 18.92
N PRO A 51 2.54 27.84 20.15
CA PRO A 51 3.74 27.79 20.95
C PRO A 51 4.07 26.32 21.25
N ILE A 52 5.35 25.99 21.09
CA ILE A 52 5.94 24.70 21.37
C ILE A 52 5.54 24.27 22.78
N SER A 53 4.65 23.28 22.89
CA SER A 53 4.41 22.58 24.15
C SER A 53 5.58 21.65 24.41
N LEU A 54 6.47 22.07 25.30
CA LEU A 54 7.42 21.21 26.01
C LEU A 54 6.64 20.10 26.72
N GLY A 55 6.60 18.90 26.12
CA GLY A 55 6.06 17.71 26.78
C GLY A 55 5.38 16.74 25.82
N ARG A 56 6.03 15.58 25.61
CA ARG A 56 5.61 14.41 24.81
C ARG A 56 5.58 14.64 23.30
N THR A 57 6.72 14.32 22.66
CA THR A 57 6.82 13.96 21.24
C THR A 57 5.94 12.74 20.96
N LYS A 58 4.64 12.95 20.71
CA LYS A 58 3.86 12.03 19.88
C LYS A 58 4.48 12.07 18.49
N SER A 59 4.88 10.92 17.96
CA SER A 59 5.51 10.80 16.64
C SER A 59 4.71 11.59 15.62
N ARG A 60 5.38 12.45 14.84
CA ARG A 60 4.78 13.19 13.73
C ARG A 60 4.20 12.14 12.76
N GLY A 61 2.88 11.99 12.74
CA GLY A 61 2.22 11.10 11.78
C GLY A 61 2.49 11.58 10.36
N ASP A 62 2.67 10.64 9.44
CA ASP A 62 2.83 10.93 8.02
C ASP A 62 1.48 10.83 7.34
N THR A 63 1.13 11.90 6.63
CA THR A 63 -0.09 11.97 5.84
C THR A 63 0.26 11.88 4.37
N HIS A 64 -0.32 10.89 3.70
CA HIS A 64 -0.23 10.74 2.25
C HIS A 64 -1.62 10.98 1.64
N VAL A 65 -1.65 11.43 0.39
CA VAL A 65 -2.90 11.57 -0.38
C VAL A 65 -2.83 10.69 -1.60
N LEU A 66 -3.68 9.66 -1.63
CA LEU A 66 -3.96 8.85 -2.80
C LEU A 66 -4.96 9.58 -3.69
N THR A 67 -4.58 9.88 -4.91
CA THR A 67 -5.40 10.56 -5.93
C THR A 67 -5.64 9.61 -7.09
N TYR A 68 -6.89 9.28 -7.35
CA TYR A 68 -7.31 8.44 -8.47
C TYR A 68 -7.38 9.22 -9.78
N SER A 69 -7.36 8.50 -10.90
CA SER A 69 -7.48 9.06 -12.26
C SER A 69 -8.77 9.86 -12.49
N ASP A 70 -9.85 9.55 -11.77
CA ASP A 70 -11.12 10.28 -11.79
C ASP A 70 -11.13 11.54 -10.89
N GLY A 71 -10.00 11.83 -10.22
CA GLY A 71 -9.84 12.94 -9.29
C GLY A 71 -10.35 12.66 -7.87
N TYR A 72 -10.89 11.47 -7.58
CA TYR A 72 -11.23 11.08 -6.21
C TYR A 72 -9.96 11.00 -5.35
N ARG A 73 -10.04 11.45 -4.09
CA ARG A 73 -8.88 11.53 -3.19
C ARG A 73 -9.18 10.90 -1.84
N VAL A 74 -8.22 10.11 -1.37
CA VAL A 74 -8.20 9.49 -0.04
C VAL A 74 -6.94 9.95 0.70
N ARG A 75 -7.13 10.57 1.87
CA ARG A 75 -6.07 10.83 2.84
C ARG A 75 -5.78 9.58 3.64
N ILE A 76 -4.51 9.30 3.82
CA ILE A 76 -3.97 8.16 4.55
C ILE A 76 -3.11 8.75 5.67
N GLU A 77 -3.64 8.71 6.89
CA GLU A 77 -2.97 9.23 8.09
C GLU A 77 -2.35 8.06 8.84
N SER A 78 -1.03 7.93 8.73
CA SER A 78 -0.24 6.87 9.35
C SER A 78 0.46 7.40 10.60
N SER A 79 0.50 6.58 11.66
CA SER A 79 1.16 6.90 12.92
C SER A 79 1.74 5.62 13.50
N ARG A 80 2.88 5.69 14.19
CA ARG A 80 3.59 4.49 14.65
C ARG A 80 2.70 3.58 15.52
N ASP A 81 2.02 4.18 16.50
CA ASP A 81 1.32 3.46 17.57
C ASP A 81 -0.22 3.54 17.45
N GLU A 82 -0.74 4.24 16.43
CA GLU A 82 -2.19 4.44 16.23
C GLU A 82 -2.61 3.89 14.86
N PRO A 83 -3.81 3.29 14.70
CA PRO A 83 -4.29 2.77 13.42
C PRO A 83 -4.10 3.74 12.26
N THR A 84 -3.81 3.24 11.07
CA THR A 84 -3.82 4.08 9.86
C THR A 84 -5.26 4.48 9.58
N VAL A 85 -5.52 5.77 9.44
CA VAL A 85 -6.88 6.28 9.22
C VAL A 85 -7.04 6.71 7.77
N LEU A 86 -8.11 6.22 7.13
CA LEU A 86 -8.47 6.60 5.77
C LEU A 86 -9.59 7.63 5.81
N LYS A 87 -9.41 8.75 5.11
CA LYS A 87 -10.41 9.83 5.02
C LYS A 87 -10.63 10.25 3.57
N THR A 88 -11.84 10.67 3.23
CA THR A 88 -12.09 11.39 1.97
C THR A 88 -11.42 12.77 1.99
N ALA A 89 -11.40 13.44 0.83
CA ALA A 89 -10.98 14.84 0.72
C ALA A 89 -11.72 15.80 1.69
N THR A 90 -12.98 15.50 2.02
CA THR A 90 -13.81 16.30 2.96
C THR A 90 -13.52 15.99 4.44
N GLY A 91 -12.59 15.07 4.73
CA GLY A 91 -12.23 14.68 6.08
C GLY A 91 -13.12 13.60 6.69
N THR A 92 -14.08 13.05 5.94
CA THR A 92 -14.94 11.96 6.42
C THR A 92 -14.13 10.68 6.48
N ARG A 93 -14.11 10.03 7.65
CA ARG A 93 -13.43 8.74 7.82
C ARG A 93 -14.19 7.64 7.07
N VAL A 94 -13.49 6.92 6.21
CA VAL A 94 -14.06 5.84 5.38
C VAL A 94 -13.54 4.46 5.80
N GLY A 95 -12.37 4.41 6.41
CA GLY A 95 -11.80 3.16 6.88
C GLY A 95 -10.64 3.36 7.84
N LEU A 96 -10.09 2.24 8.27
CA LEU A 96 -8.88 2.20 9.09
C LEU A 96 -8.12 0.89 8.85
N ILE A 97 -6.82 0.91 9.12
CA ILE A 97 -5.99 -0.28 9.12
C ILE A 97 -5.38 -0.44 10.51
N LEU A 98 -5.79 -1.49 11.21
CA LEU A 98 -5.24 -1.90 12.50
C LEU A 98 -3.96 -2.66 12.24
N VAL A 99 -2.86 -2.25 12.85
CA VAL A 99 -1.57 -2.93 12.74
C VAL A 99 -1.14 -3.38 14.14
N THR A 100 -1.02 -4.69 14.35
CA THR A 100 -0.54 -5.28 15.61
C THR A 100 0.60 -6.27 15.31
N ASP A 101 0.31 -7.57 15.34
CA ASP A 101 1.20 -8.64 14.85
C ASP A 101 0.95 -8.95 13.37
N THR A 102 -0.28 -8.74 12.94
CA THR A 102 -0.76 -8.74 11.56
C THR A 102 -1.56 -7.46 11.33
N ALA A 103 -1.86 -7.14 10.08
CA ALA A 103 -2.69 -5.98 9.76
C ALA A 103 -4.11 -6.38 9.36
N THR A 104 -5.09 -5.55 9.70
CA THR A 104 -6.50 -5.75 9.34
C THR A 104 -7.08 -4.45 8.81
N ALA A 105 -7.61 -4.49 7.59
CA ALA A 105 -8.33 -3.37 6.99
C ALA A 105 -9.82 -3.45 7.32
N ILE A 106 -10.39 -2.31 7.72
CA ILE A 106 -11.79 -2.20 8.14
C ILE A 106 -12.40 -0.98 7.44
N SER A 107 -13.53 -1.19 6.77
CA SER A 107 -14.44 -0.13 6.32
C SER A 107 -15.32 0.31 7.50
N ILE A 108 -15.56 1.62 7.61
CA ILE A 108 -16.48 2.13 8.64
C ILE A 108 -17.92 1.68 8.38
N THR A 109 -18.30 1.44 7.13
CA THR A 109 -19.67 1.07 6.74
C THR A 109 -19.86 -0.43 6.58
N ALA A 110 -18.85 -1.14 6.07
CA ALA A 110 -18.95 -2.57 5.74
C ALA A 110 -18.30 -3.50 6.78
N GLY A 111 -17.58 -2.98 7.77
CA GLY A 111 -16.85 -3.78 8.74
C GLY A 111 -15.50 -4.27 8.19
N THR A 112 -15.04 -5.43 8.63
CA THR A 112 -13.75 -5.99 8.20
C THR A 112 -13.75 -6.24 6.69
N ILE A 113 -12.72 -5.73 6.01
CA ILE A 113 -12.51 -5.97 4.58
C ILE A 113 -11.62 -7.20 4.40
N CYS A 114 -10.42 -7.16 5.00
CA CYS A 114 -9.44 -8.23 4.86
C CYS A 114 -8.39 -8.21 5.97
N HIS A 115 -7.68 -9.33 6.07
CA HIS A 115 -6.51 -9.52 6.93
C HIS A 115 -5.26 -9.69 6.07
N PHE A 116 -4.16 -9.08 6.49
CA PHE A 116 -2.83 -9.26 5.89
C PHE A 116 -2.00 -10.16 6.79
N VAL A 117 -1.56 -11.29 6.26
CA VAL A 117 -0.76 -12.27 7.01
C VAL A 117 0.49 -12.63 6.22
N PRO A 118 1.59 -13.05 6.86
CA PRO A 118 2.76 -13.53 6.14
C PRO A 118 2.38 -14.74 5.28
N HIS A 119 2.94 -14.83 4.06
CA HIS A 119 2.75 -16.02 3.25
C HIS A 119 3.38 -17.23 3.98
N PRO A 120 2.64 -18.33 4.20
CA PRO A 120 3.10 -19.45 5.03
C PRO A 120 4.26 -20.22 4.40
N GLU A 121 4.23 -20.40 3.08
CA GLU A 121 5.16 -21.29 2.36
C GLU A 121 6.24 -20.56 1.54
N GLU A 122 6.06 -19.26 1.28
CA GLU A 122 6.93 -18.57 0.33
C GLU A 122 8.14 -17.97 1.06
N PRO A 123 9.37 -18.34 0.64
CA PRO A 123 10.57 -17.92 1.33
C PRO A 123 10.73 -16.41 1.23
N ARG A 124 10.97 -15.82 2.40
CA ARG A 124 11.26 -14.39 2.56
C ARG A 124 12.64 -14.14 2.00
N THR A 125 12.75 -13.22 1.05
CA THR A 125 14.05 -12.91 0.44
C THR A 125 14.38 -11.43 0.60
N GLY A 126 15.65 -11.09 0.41
CA GLY A 126 16.07 -9.69 0.32
C GLY A 126 15.38 -8.94 -0.82
N ASP A 127 14.91 -9.66 -1.84
CA ASP A 127 14.34 -9.10 -3.06
C ASP A 127 12.84 -8.84 -2.97
N VAL A 128 12.10 -9.79 -2.40
CA VAL A 128 10.65 -9.75 -2.31
C VAL A 128 10.16 -10.35 -1.00
N PHE A 129 9.17 -9.69 -0.43
CA PHE A 129 8.40 -10.18 0.70
C PHE A 129 6.94 -10.36 0.28
N ARG A 130 6.30 -11.48 0.65
CA ARG A 130 4.94 -11.79 0.21
C ARG A 130 4.00 -11.96 1.39
N LEU A 131 2.83 -11.35 1.26
CA LEU A 131 1.72 -11.41 2.18
C LEU A 131 0.53 -12.08 1.49
N LEU A 132 -0.21 -12.89 2.24
CA LEU A 132 -1.55 -13.30 1.85
C LEU A 132 -2.56 -12.26 2.35
N ILE A 133 -3.57 -12.03 1.52
CA ILE A 133 -4.73 -11.21 1.84
C ILE A 133 -5.88 -12.19 2.03
N LEU A 134 -6.40 -12.28 3.25
CA LEU A 134 -7.52 -13.15 3.58
C LEU A 134 -8.79 -12.33 3.74
N ASP A 135 -9.93 -12.88 3.33
CA ASP A 135 -11.24 -12.31 3.62
C ASP A 135 -11.63 -12.50 5.09
N VAL A 136 -12.85 -12.07 5.45
CA VAL A 136 -13.39 -12.16 6.82
C VAL A 136 -13.58 -13.59 7.32
N PHE A 137 -13.60 -14.58 6.42
CA PHE A 137 -13.74 -15.99 6.74
C PHE A 137 -12.40 -16.74 6.69
N GLY A 138 -11.31 -16.03 6.39
CA GLY A 138 -9.97 -16.61 6.27
C GLY A 138 -9.66 -17.23 4.90
N ALA A 139 -10.53 -17.05 3.90
CA ALA A 139 -10.27 -17.52 2.54
C ALA A 139 -9.33 -16.55 1.81
N GLU A 140 -8.50 -17.07 0.90
CA GLU A 140 -7.58 -16.25 0.11
C GLU A 140 -8.37 -15.30 -0.82
N LEU A 141 -8.28 -14.00 -0.54
CA LEU A 141 -8.79 -12.93 -1.38
C LEU A 141 -7.76 -12.55 -2.46
N GLY A 142 -6.48 -12.58 -2.09
CA GLY A 142 -5.38 -12.19 -2.97
C GLY A 142 -4.03 -12.22 -2.29
N ARG A 143 -3.04 -11.62 -2.94
CA ARG A 143 -1.65 -11.56 -2.48
C ARG A 143 -1.09 -10.16 -2.65
N LEU A 144 -0.22 -9.78 -1.72
CA LEU A 144 0.54 -8.54 -1.78
C LEU A 144 2.03 -8.85 -1.73
N SER A 145 2.75 -8.54 -2.81
CA SER A 145 4.21 -8.60 -2.83
C SER A 145 4.79 -7.21 -2.56
N LEU A 146 5.73 -7.13 -1.63
CA LEU A 146 6.55 -5.97 -1.35
C LEU A 146 7.89 -6.15 -2.07
N ILE A 147 8.17 -5.29 -3.03
CA ILE A 147 9.37 -5.36 -3.85
C ILE A 147 10.45 -4.51 -3.21
N ARG A 148 11.61 -5.11 -2.93
CA ARG A 148 12.70 -4.50 -2.16
C ARG A 148 13.97 -4.31 -2.98
N SER A 149 14.13 -5.07 -4.07
CA SER A 149 15.24 -4.94 -5.02
C SER A 149 14.74 -4.90 -6.46
N PRO A 150 15.54 -4.39 -7.41
CA PRO A 150 15.25 -4.51 -8.84
C PRO A 150 14.97 -5.95 -9.29
N GLU A 151 15.63 -6.93 -8.69
CA GLU A 151 15.46 -8.36 -8.99
C GLU A 151 14.10 -8.90 -8.50
N GLY A 152 13.58 -8.38 -7.39
CA GLY A 152 12.32 -8.80 -6.79
C GLY A 152 11.12 -8.63 -7.71
N TRP A 153 11.20 -7.63 -8.58
CA TRP A 153 10.23 -7.39 -9.63
C TRP A 153 10.15 -8.47 -10.71
N GLY A 154 11.30 -9.07 -11.06
CA GLY A 154 11.42 -10.13 -12.05
C GLY A 154 10.93 -11.49 -11.54
N ARG A 155 10.79 -11.63 -10.21
CA ARG A 155 10.14 -12.79 -9.62
C ARG A 155 8.66 -12.73 -9.93
N ARG A 156 8.19 -13.68 -10.73
CA ARG A 156 6.78 -13.85 -11.07
C ARG A 156 5.98 -14.01 -9.77
N GLY A 157 4.93 -13.20 -9.60
CA GLY A 157 3.81 -13.62 -8.76
C GLY A 157 3.09 -14.71 -9.56
N ASP A 158 2.73 -15.81 -8.91
CA ASP A 158 2.13 -16.97 -9.57
C ASP A 158 0.85 -16.67 -10.37
N GLU A 159 0.44 -17.68 -11.15
CA GLU A 159 -0.57 -17.86 -12.22
C GLU A 159 -1.95 -17.18 -12.11
N LEU A 160 -2.22 -16.42 -11.04
CA LEU A 160 -3.54 -15.83 -10.75
C LEU A 160 -3.89 -14.58 -11.56
N ALA A 161 -2.94 -13.93 -12.24
CA ALA A 161 -3.23 -12.77 -13.09
C ALA A 161 -2.18 -12.63 -14.21
N ASP A 162 -2.64 -12.07 -15.33
CA ASP A 162 -1.96 -11.94 -16.62
C ASP A 162 -0.44 -11.69 -16.57
N ASN A 163 0.29 -12.45 -17.39
CA ASN A 163 1.76 -12.57 -17.45
C ASN A 163 2.50 -11.34 -18.01
N HIS A 164 1.84 -10.19 -18.09
CA HIS A 164 2.44 -9.01 -18.69
C HIS A 164 3.19 -8.22 -17.62
N LEU A 165 4.51 -8.26 -17.69
CA LEU A 165 5.39 -7.25 -17.08
C LEU A 165 5.42 -6.07 -18.06
N TRP A 166 4.58 -5.06 -17.85
CA TRP A 166 4.39 -3.96 -18.82
C TRP A 166 5.19 -2.70 -18.47
N TRP A 167 6.24 -2.87 -17.67
CA TRP A 167 7.18 -1.85 -17.25
C TRP A 167 8.63 -2.34 -17.46
N ASP A 168 9.57 -1.43 -17.57
CA ASP A 168 11.00 -1.71 -17.78
C ASP A 168 11.65 -2.24 -16.50
N ARG A 169 12.16 -3.49 -16.49
CA ARG A 169 12.73 -4.17 -15.30
C ARG A 169 13.66 -3.33 -14.40
N ALA A 170 14.23 -2.25 -14.91
CA ALA A 170 14.94 -1.23 -14.16
C ALA A 170 13.98 -0.33 -13.35
N GLY A 171 13.50 -0.80 -12.20
CA GLY A 171 13.07 0.15 -11.17
C GLY A 171 14.26 1.01 -10.75
N ASP A 172 14.05 2.30 -10.51
CA ASP A 172 15.11 3.17 -9.98
C ASP A 172 15.69 2.56 -8.69
N THR A 173 17.02 2.54 -8.58
CA THR A 173 17.65 2.18 -7.30
C THR A 173 17.46 3.36 -6.35
N LEU A 174 16.43 3.26 -5.53
CA LEU A 174 16.12 4.25 -4.51
C LEU A 174 16.70 3.80 -3.17
N PRO A 175 17.24 4.72 -2.35
CA PRO A 175 17.69 4.41 -0.99
C PRO A 175 16.49 4.29 -0.04
N VAL A 176 15.55 3.41 -0.37
CA VAL A 176 14.33 3.12 0.39
C VAL A 176 14.18 1.60 0.50
N PRO A 177 13.65 1.08 1.61
CA PRO A 177 13.60 -0.37 1.84
C PRO A 177 12.58 -1.09 0.94
N ILE A 178 11.64 -0.35 0.33
CA ILE A 178 10.56 -0.87 -0.51
C ILE A 178 10.48 -0.02 -1.79
N LEU A 179 10.81 -0.63 -2.93
CA LEU A 179 10.76 -0.01 -4.26
C LEU A 179 9.35 -0.01 -4.87
N GLY A 180 8.44 -0.83 -4.32
CA GLY A 180 7.08 -0.90 -4.80
C GLY A 180 6.27 -2.05 -4.21
N THR A 181 5.05 -2.15 -4.69
CA THR A 181 4.11 -3.22 -4.34
C THR A 181 3.53 -3.87 -5.59
N ARG A 182 3.11 -5.12 -5.46
CA ARG A 182 2.31 -5.83 -6.47
C ARG A 182 1.14 -6.51 -5.76
N LEU A 183 -0.06 -6.03 -6.04
CA LEU A 183 -1.32 -6.50 -5.50
C LEU A 183 -2.03 -7.36 -6.55
N ALA A 184 -2.19 -8.65 -6.27
CA ALA A 184 -2.93 -9.59 -7.10
C ALA A 184 -4.21 -10.00 -6.38
N VAL A 185 -5.37 -9.85 -7.02
CA VAL A 185 -6.67 -10.21 -6.44
C VAL A 185 -7.43 -11.05 -7.46
N GLY A 186 -8.05 -12.15 -7.00
CA GLY A 186 -8.78 -13.09 -7.88
C GLY A 186 -10.11 -12.56 -8.41
N ARG A 187 -10.49 -11.32 -8.07
CA ARG A 187 -11.75 -10.69 -8.47
C ARG A 187 -11.61 -9.17 -8.60
N ARG A 188 -12.64 -8.56 -9.18
CA ARG A 188 -12.81 -7.11 -9.16
C ARG A 188 -13.04 -6.61 -7.73
N LEU A 189 -12.31 -5.56 -7.38
CA LEU A 189 -12.47 -4.83 -6.12
C LEU A 189 -13.58 -3.81 -6.23
N ASP A 190 -14.39 -3.69 -5.18
CA ASP A 190 -15.24 -2.53 -5.02
C ASP A 190 -14.43 -1.29 -4.59
N ARG A 191 -15.13 -0.17 -4.37
CA ARG A 191 -14.47 1.09 -4.02
C ARG A 191 -13.78 1.04 -2.66
N ASP A 192 -14.46 0.52 -1.64
CA ASP A 192 -13.96 0.51 -0.26
C ASP A 192 -12.76 -0.44 -0.16
N GLU A 193 -12.86 -1.59 -0.81
CA GLU A 193 -11.77 -2.56 -0.90
C GLU A 193 -10.56 -1.98 -1.64
N ARG A 194 -10.78 -1.30 -2.76
CA ARG A 194 -9.70 -0.65 -3.51
C ARG A 194 -9.05 0.45 -2.70
N ASP A 195 -9.83 1.30 -2.03
CA ASP A 195 -9.32 2.36 -1.16
C ASP A 195 -8.45 1.77 -0.03
N ALA A 196 -8.94 0.72 0.63
CA ALA A 196 -8.22 0.05 1.71
C ALA A 196 -6.93 -0.64 1.25
N LEU A 197 -6.98 -1.39 0.16
CA LEU A 197 -5.83 -2.15 -0.35
C LEU A 197 -4.74 -1.24 -0.93
N LEU A 198 -5.13 -0.17 -1.64
CA LEU A 198 -4.15 0.81 -2.13
C LEU A 198 -3.60 1.65 -0.97
N ALA A 199 -4.41 2.03 0.01
CA ALA A 199 -3.92 2.69 1.21
C ALA A 199 -2.92 1.81 1.98
N ALA A 200 -3.18 0.50 2.09
CA ALA A 200 -2.24 -0.44 2.69
C ALA A 200 -0.90 -0.46 1.93
N CYS A 201 -0.93 -0.47 0.59
CA CYS A 201 0.29 -0.39 -0.21
C CYS A 201 1.09 0.91 0.06
N VAL A 202 0.41 2.05 0.16
CA VAL A 202 1.04 3.34 0.49
C VAL A 202 1.63 3.34 1.90
N ASP A 203 0.85 2.86 2.87
CA ASP A 203 1.22 2.83 4.28
C ASP A 203 2.44 1.93 4.54
N ILE A 204 2.51 0.79 3.87
CA ILE A 204 3.68 -0.10 3.93
C ILE A 204 4.86 0.51 3.17
N ALA A 205 4.68 0.93 1.91
CA ALA A 205 5.80 1.30 1.04
C ALA A 205 6.39 2.69 1.32
N LEU A 206 5.54 3.68 1.62
CA LEU A 206 5.95 5.05 1.92
C LEU A 206 5.95 5.33 3.42
N GLY A 207 4.94 4.86 4.15
CA GLY A 207 4.84 5.00 5.60
C GLY A 207 5.75 4.04 6.38
N LEU A 208 6.36 3.07 5.71
CA LEU A 208 7.24 2.04 6.28
C LEU A 208 6.58 1.27 7.42
N ARG A 209 5.25 1.13 7.36
CA ARG A 209 4.49 0.54 8.46
C ARG A 209 4.64 -0.99 8.45
N PRO A 210 5.04 -1.62 9.58
CA PRO A 210 5.30 -3.05 9.60
C PRO A 210 4.01 -3.83 9.79
N TYR A 211 3.37 -4.22 8.68
CA TYR A 211 2.08 -4.94 8.68
C TYR A 211 2.16 -6.35 9.29
N ILE A 212 3.38 -6.85 9.45
CA ILE A 212 3.70 -8.10 10.10
C ILE A 212 4.96 -7.90 10.94
N THR A 213 5.17 -8.76 11.93
CA THR A 213 6.32 -8.68 12.84
C THR A 213 7.66 -8.67 12.11
N GLU A 214 7.79 -9.38 10.99
CA GLU A 214 9.03 -9.46 10.22
C GLU A 214 9.42 -8.16 9.52
N LEU A 215 8.45 -7.29 9.25
CA LEU A 215 8.73 -5.96 8.70
C LEU A 215 9.26 -5.01 9.78
N LYS A 216 9.12 -5.34 11.08
CA LYS A 216 9.66 -4.53 12.18
C LYS A 216 11.20 -4.48 12.18
N CYS A 217 11.85 -5.44 11.51
CA CYS A 217 13.31 -5.48 11.37
C CYS A 217 13.85 -4.55 10.27
N LEU A 218 13.00 -3.80 9.57
CA LEU A 218 13.42 -2.83 8.54
C LEU A 218 13.96 -1.52 9.13
N ASP A 219 13.85 -1.32 10.45
CA ASP A 219 14.35 -0.15 11.20
C ASP A 219 15.84 -0.28 11.63
N GLY A 220 16.59 -1.24 11.06
CA GLY A 220 17.99 -1.55 11.41
C GLY A 220 19.03 -0.93 10.49
#